data_AF-A0A520E6L8-F1
#
_entry.id   AF-A0A520E6L8-F1
#
_cell.length_a   1.000
_cell.length_b   1.000
_cell.length_c   1.000
_cell.angle_alpha   90.00
_cell.angle_beta   90.00
_cell.angle_gamma   90.00
#
_symmetry.space_group_name_H-M   'P 1'
#
loop_
_entity.id
_entity.type
_entity.pdbx_description
1 polymer ?
#
loop_
_entity_poly.entity_id
_entity_poly.type
_entity_poly.pdbx_seq_one_letter_code
_entity_poly.pdbx_strand_id
1 'polypeptide(L)'
;MALLFQIALGISPAFGGDLPADCTASPLISVNELRRTACRKLESISIEVYLSPKPPSPYATEFDQRELAIAYGRDEVAVKAAVGATKEMRARIRQSRILQPPRAAQVSAIELSQRTQKYGAWTVSTEEVQYGTQGGGAGFALNCATAIRSTRKATVAVSECFPFEGKDRFVDAFSSIRGGA
;
A
#
# COMPACT_ATOMS: atom_id res chain seq x y z
N MET A 1 46.58 -31.06 -11.79
CA MET A 1 45.69 -29.90 -11.64
C MET A 1 44.35 -30.39 -11.12
N ALA A 2 44.07 -30.20 -9.83
CA ALA A 2 42.81 -30.59 -9.21
C ALA A 2 41.90 -29.36 -9.15
N LEU A 3 40.73 -29.43 -9.79
CA LEU A 3 39.67 -28.44 -9.67
C LEU A 3 38.84 -28.74 -8.41
N LEU A 4 38.89 -27.82 -7.45
CA LEU A 4 38.01 -27.81 -6.28
C LEU A 4 36.67 -27.15 -6.66
N PHE A 5 35.61 -27.94 -6.70
CA PHE A 5 34.22 -27.48 -6.76
C PHE A 5 33.80 -27.00 -5.37
N GLN A 6 33.63 -25.69 -5.18
CA GLN A 6 32.96 -25.14 -4.00
C GLN A 6 31.44 -25.15 -4.22
N ILE A 7 30.75 -26.00 -3.48
CA ILE A 7 29.30 -26.03 -3.36
C ILE A 7 28.92 -24.93 -2.36
N ALA A 8 28.34 -23.83 -2.85
CA ALA A 8 27.72 -22.80 -2.03
C ALA A 8 26.35 -23.33 -1.54
N LEU A 9 26.30 -23.79 -0.29
CA LEU A 9 25.04 -24.09 0.39
C LEU A 9 24.27 -22.78 0.63
N GLY A 10 23.07 -22.73 0.06
CA GLY A 10 22.13 -21.62 0.18
C GLY A 10 21.70 -21.39 1.62
N ILE A 11 22.08 -20.22 2.14
CA ILE A 11 21.47 -19.65 3.35
C ILE A 11 20.07 -19.20 2.94
N SER A 12 19.05 -19.93 3.38
CA SER A 12 17.68 -19.42 3.36
C SER A 12 17.60 -18.28 4.36
N PRO A 13 17.14 -17.06 3.99
CA PRO A 13 16.84 -16.06 5.01
C PRO A 13 15.64 -16.56 5.82
N ALA A 14 15.90 -16.83 7.10
CA ALA A 14 14.86 -16.99 8.09
C ALA A 14 14.06 -15.68 8.16
N PHE A 15 12.77 -15.74 7.82
CA PHE A 15 11.82 -14.67 8.10
C PHE A 15 11.57 -14.63 9.62
N GLY A 16 12.48 -13.99 10.34
CA GLY A 16 12.39 -13.75 11.77
C GLY A 16 13.43 -12.73 12.17
N GLY A 17 13.01 -11.47 12.34
CA GLY A 17 13.91 -10.38 12.73
C GLY A 17 13.16 -9.07 12.87
N ASP A 18 12.79 -8.79 14.13
CA ASP A 18 12.53 -7.49 14.73
C ASP A 18 11.44 -6.59 14.12
N LEU A 19 10.27 -6.60 14.77
CA LEU A 19 9.31 -5.49 14.67
C LEU A 19 9.97 -4.23 15.28
N PRO A 20 10.28 -3.18 14.51
CA PRO A 20 10.82 -1.96 15.08
C PRO A 20 9.77 -1.32 15.99
N ALA A 21 10.21 -0.93 17.19
CA ALA A 21 9.40 -0.28 18.21
C ALA A 21 8.84 1.06 17.71
N ASP A 22 7.57 1.09 17.32
CA ASP A 22 6.57 2.16 17.55
C ASP A 22 5.34 2.06 16.61
N CYS A 23 4.60 0.95 16.70
CA CYS A 23 3.15 0.97 16.43
C CYS A 23 2.43 0.52 17.68
N THR A 24 1.23 1.06 17.89
CA THR A 24 0.38 0.69 19.01
C THR A 24 0.19 -0.82 19.06
N ALA A 25 0.16 -1.38 20.27
CA ALA A 25 -0.09 -2.82 20.46
C ALA A 25 -1.42 -3.24 19.78
N SER A 26 -2.40 -2.32 19.74
CA SER A 26 -3.64 -2.49 18.99
C SER A 26 -3.51 -1.99 17.55
N PRO A 27 -3.99 -2.75 16.56
CA PRO A 27 -4.02 -2.31 15.16
C PRO A 27 -5.03 -1.18 14.98
N LEU A 28 -4.72 -0.24 14.08
CA LEU A 28 -5.60 0.90 13.80
C LEU A 28 -6.89 0.48 13.07
N ILE A 29 -6.82 -0.62 12.32
CA ILE A 29 -7.94 -1.21 11.60
C ILE A 29 -8.24 -2.61 12.13
N SER A 30 -9.53 -2.94 12.25
CA SER A 30 -10.00 -4.27 12.61
C SER A 30 -10.95 -4.74 11.52
N VAL A 31 -10.37 -5.23 10.42
CA VAL A 31 -11.11 -5.93 9.36
C VAL A 31 -10.77 -7.41 9.45
N ASN A 32 -11.79 -8.27 9.47
CA ASN A 32 -11.66 -9.72 9.70
C ASN A 32 -10.74 -10.45 8.70
N GLU A 33 -10.41 -9.81 7.58
CA GLU A 33 -9.65 -10.41 6.48
C GLU A 33 -8.21 -9.86 6.36
N LEU A 34 -7.83 -8.88 7.18
CA LEU A 34 -6.52 -8.23 7.10
C LEU A 34 -5.68 -8.53 8.34
N ARG A 35 -4.43 -8.94 8.13
CA ARG A 35 -3.44 -9.14 9.20
C ARG A 35 -2.33 -8.12 9.06
N ARG A 36 -1.98 -7.44 10.16
CA ARG A 36 -0.82 -6.54 10.18
C ARG A 36 0.45 -7.37 9.98
N THR A 37 1.17 -7.13 8.90
CA THR A 37 2.40 -7.85 8.53
C THR A 37 3.65 -7.02 8.71
N ALA A 38 3.52 -5.69 8.66
CA ALA A 38 4.61 -4.79 9.01
C ALA A 38 4.11 -3.58 9.80
N CYS A 39 5.02 -3.06 10.61
CA CYS A 39 4.90 -1.79 11.30
C CYS A 39 6.26 -1.12 11.20
N ARG A 40 6.30 0.17 10.85
CA ARG A 40 7.52 0.97 10.88
C ARG A 40 7.22 2.42 11.19
N LYS A 41 8.21 3.11 11.73
CA LYS A 41 8.19 4.56 11.91
C LYS A 41 9.07 5.20 10.84
N LEU A 42 8.56 6.23 10.18
CA LEU A 42 9.33 7.07 9.26
C LEU A 42 9.24 8.50 9.79
N GLU A 43 10.34 9.03 10.32
CA GLU A 43 10.33 10.36 10.96
C GLU A 43 9.26 10.46 12.08
N SER A 44 8.25 11.31 11.89
CA SER A 44 7.15 11.57 12.83
C SER A 44 5.87 10.77 12.52
N ILE A 45 5.91 9.88 11.52
CA ILE A 45 4.76 9.09 11.10
C ILE A 45 4.95 7.60 11.39
N SER A 46 3.85 6.95 11.76
CA SER A 46 3.78 5.49 11.87
C SER A 46 3.10 4.94 10.61
N ILE A 47 3.64 3.85 10.10
CA ILE A 47 3.16 3.15 8.91
C ILE A 47 2.88 1.70 9.28
N GLU A 48 1.66 1.25 9.04
CA GLU A 48 1.24 -0.13 9.20
C GLU A 48 0.90 -0.72 7.83
N VAL A 49 1.35 -1.94 7.57
CA VAL A 49 1.02 -2.68 6.35
C VAL A 49 0.21 -3.90 6.74
N TYR A 50 -0.87 -4.13 6.01
CA TYR A 50 -1.82 -5.20 6.20
C TYR A 50 -1.93 -6.04 4.94
N LEU A 51 -1.90 -7.35 5.11
CA LEU A 51 -2.09 -8.31 4.01
C LEU A 51 -3.30 -9.20 4.30
N SER A 52 -4.07 -9.51 3.26
CA SER A 52 -5.01 -10.63 3.33
C SER A 52 -4.28 -11.97 3.26
N PRO A 53 -4.91 -13.06 3.73
CA PRO A 53 -4.45 -14.39 3.40
C PRO A 53 -4.35 -14.55 1.88
N LYS A 54 -3.28 -15.18 1.42
CA LYS A 54 -3.16 -15.56 0.00
C LYS A 54 -4.21 -16.64 -0.30
N PRO A 55 -4.96 -16.54 -1.41
CA PRO A 55 -5.88 -17.60 -1.82
C PRO A 55 -5.13 -18.94 -1.97
N PRO A 56 -5.76 -20.09 -1.64
CA PRO A 56 -5.11 -21.40 -1.65
C PRO A 56 -4.78 -21.93 -3.07
N SER A 57 -5.06 -21.15 -4.11
CA SER A 57 -4.77 -21.53 -5.49
C SER A 57 -3.27 -21.52 -5.78
N PRO A 58 -2.71 -22.56 -6.43
CA PRO A 58 -1.31 -22.56 -6.86
C PRO A 58 -1.01 -21.48 -7.91
N TYR A 59 -2.06 -20.96 -8.57
CA TYR A 59 -1.96 -19.88 -9.54
C TYR A 59 -2.15 -18.49 -8.95
N ALA A 60 -2.42 -18.38 -7.63
CA ALA A 60 -2.58 -17.09 -6.98
C ALA A 60 -1.27 -16.28 -7.03
N THR A 61 -1.39 -15.06 -7.50
CA THR A 61 -0.32 -14.07 -7.65
C THR A 61 -0.43 -12.98 -6.58
N GLU A 62 0.46 -11.99 -6.64
CA GLU A 62 0.39 -10.79 -5.79
C GLU A 62 -0.88 -9.97 -6.07
N PHE A 63 -1.47 -10.08 -7.26
CA PHE A 63 -2.72 -9.40 -7.61
C PHE A 63 -3.94 -9.97 -6.88
N ASP A 64 -3.85 -11.23 -6.45
CA ASP A 64 -4.92 -11.93 -5.73
C ASP A 64 -4.81 -11.74 -4.21
N GLN A 65 -3.73 -11.11 -3.74
CA GLN A 65 -3.51 -10.77 -2.35
C GLN A 65 -3.76 -9.29 -2.12
N ARG A 66 -4.62 -8.98 -1.16
CA ARG A 66 -4.90 -7.60 -0.79
C ARG A 66 -3.75 -7.05 0.04
N GLU A 67 -3.25 -5.88 -0.34
CA GLU A 67 -2.29 -5.11 0.46
C GLU A 67 -2.82 -3.71 0.76
N LEU A 68 -2.92 -3.39 2.04
CA LEU A 68 -3.40 -2.11 2.54
C LEU A 68 -2.35 -1.48 3.45
N ALA A 69 -1.93 -0.27 3.11
CA ALA A 69 -0.98 0.50 3.91
C ALA A 69 -1.68 1.67 4.59
N ILE A 70 -1.41 1.89 5.88
CA ILE A 70 -1.94 3.01 6.65
C ILE A 70 -0.78 3.84 7.18
N ALA A 71 -0.74 5.13 6.87
CA ALA A 71 0.18 6.09 7.46
C ALA A 71 -0.56 7.05 8.38
N TYR A 72 -0.05 7.33 9.57
CA TYR A 72 -0.66 8.28 10.48
C TYR A 72 0.37 9.04 11.32
N GLY A 73 0.02 10.26 11.70
CA GLY A 73 0.88 11.15 12.47
C GLY A 73 0.20 12.49 12.74
N ARG A 74 0.84 13.33 13.57
CA ARG A 74 0.34 14.70 13.85
C ARG A 74 0.68 15.68 12.72
N ASP A 75 1.80 15.46 12.04
CA ASP A 75 2.24 16.28 10.93
C ASP A 75 1.52 15.87 9.64
N GLU A 76 0.55 16.69 9.23
CA GLU A 76 -0.22 16.49 8.01
C GLU A 76 0.66 16.46 6.75
N VAL A 77 1.70 17.29 6.71
CA VAL A 77 2.59 17.40 5.55
C VAL A 77 3.41 16.12 5.42
N ALA A 78 3.97 15.62 6.54
CA ALA A 78 4.72 14.37 6.56
C ALA A 78 3.86 13.17 6.12
N VAL A 79 2.61 13.06 6.62
CA VAL A 79 1.70 11.97 6.21
C VAL A 79 1.36 12.06 4.73
N LYS A 80 1.01 13.25 4.23
CA LYS A 80 0.73 13.46 2.80
C LYS A 80 1.93 13.16 1.92
N ALA A 81 3.14 13.53 2.34
CA ALA A 81 4.37 13.24 1.61
C ALA A 81 4.66 11.74 1.54
N ALA A 82 4.41 11.00 2.63
CA ALA A 82 4.62 9.55 2.66
C ALA A 82 3.73 8.80 1.67
N VAL A 83 2.48 9.24 1.51
CA VAL A 83 1.53 8.63 0.55
C VAL A 83 1.58 9.26 -0.85
N GLY A 84 2.51 10.20 -1.07
CA GLY A 84 2.68 10.88 -2.35
C GLY A 84 1.58 11.88 -2.73
N ALA A 85 0.81 12.36 -1.76
CA ALA A 85 -0.30 13.30 -1.95
C ALA A 85 0.11 14.78 -1.80
N THR A 86 1.29 15.18 -2.29
CA THR A 86 1.72 16.61 -2.31
C THR A 86 1.35 17.29 -3.63
N LYS A 87 1.23 18.63 -3.62
CA LYS A 87 0.83 19.40 -4.81
C LYS A 87 1.85 19.28 -5.94
N GLU A 88 3.14 19.27 -5.62
CA GLU A 88 4.21 19.09 -6.62
C GLU A 88 4.29 17.65 -7.12
N MET A 89 3.94 16.66 -6.29
CA MET A 89 3.97 15.25 -6.70
C MET A 89 2.84 14.88 -7.65
N ARG A 90 1.70 15.58 -7.69
CA ARG A 90 0.63 15.32 -8.67
C ARG A 90 1.08 15.34 -10.13
N ALA A 91 2.16 16.05 -10.45
CA ALA A 91 2.76 16.08 -11.78
C ALA A 91 3.75 14.92 -12.05
N ARG A 92 4.14 14.17 -11.01
CA ARG A 92 5.11 13.04 -11.08
C ARG A 92 4.80 11.97 -10.02
N ILE A 93 3.56 11.49 -9.91
CA ILE A 93 3.23 10.41 -8.98
C ILE A 93 3.71 9.09 -9.57
N ARG A 94 5.00 8.81 -9.38
CA ARG A 94 5.54 7.47 -9.63
C ARG A 94 5.51 6.60 -8.40
N GLN A 95 5.48 7.12 -7.17
CA GLN A 95 5.73 6.29 -5.99
C GLN A 95 5.12 6.87 -4.71
N SER A 96 3.92 6.40 -4.32
CA SER A 96 3.59 6.39 -2.88
C SER A 96 4.73 5.64 -2.17
N ARG A 97 5.35 6.25 -1.16
CA ARG A 97 6.48 5.63 -0.45
C ARG A 97 6.03 4.50 0.47
N ILE A 98 4.74 4.42 0.75
CA ILE A 98 4.18 3.43 1.68
C ILE A 98 3.63 2.20 0.97
N LEU A 99 3.08 2.35 -0.24
CA LEU A 99 2.49 1.27 -1.01
C LEU A 99 2.86 1.43 -2.49
N GLN A 100 3.43 0.37 -3.07
CA GLN A 100 3.70 0.30 -4.50
C GLN A 100 2.64 -0.62 -5.15
N PRO A 101 2.28 -0.38 -6.42
CA PRO A 101 1.46 -1.34 -7.14
C PRO A 101 2.19 -2.69 -7.24
N PRO A 102 1.48 -3.84 -7.15
CA PRO A 102 2.10 -5.15 -7.28
C PRO A 102 2.88 -5.24 -8.60
N ARG A 103 4.05 -5.86 -8.61
CA ARG A 103 4.92 -5.91 -9.80
C ARG A 103 5.15 -4.55 -10.47
N ALA A 104 5.48 -3.51 -9.71
CA ALA A 104 5.73 -2.15 -10.20
C ALA A 104 6.65 -2.07 -11.45
N ALA A 105 7.61 -3.00 -11.61
CA ALA A 105 8.48 -3.08 -12.79
C ALA A 105 7.76 -3.43 -14.10
N GLN A 106 6.52 -3.94 -14.04
CA GLN A 106 5.68 -4.32 -15.19
C GLN A 106 4.63 -3.26 -15.55
N VAL A 107 4.58 -2.16 -14.80
CA VAL A 107 3.66 -1.05 -15.05
C VAL A 107 4.05 -0.34 -16.34
N SER A 108 3.12 -0.27 -17.29
CA SER A 108 3.29 0.43 -18.56
C SER A 108 2.87 1.88 -18.47
N ALA A 109 1.81 2.18 -17.72
CA ALA A 109 1.28 3.53 -17.56
C ALA A 109 0.61 3.71 -16.19
N ILE A 110 0.59 4.95 -15.71
CA ILE A 110 -0.18 5.37 -14.54
C ILE A 110 -0.96 6.62 -14.93
N GLU A 111 -2.28 6.57 -14.82
CA GLU A 111 -3.18 7.67 -15.11
C GLU A 111 -3.85 8.15 -13.84
N LEU A 112 -3.61 9.42 -13.48
CA LEU A 112 -4.24 10.01 -12.32
C LEU A 112 -5.69 10.38 -12.65
N SER A 113 -6.64 9.93 -11.83
CA SER A 113 -8.00 10.46 -11.91
C SER A 113 -7.96 11.95 -11.60
N GLN A 114 -8.40 12.77 -12.56
CA GLN A 114 -8.41 14.23 -12.41
C GLN A 114 -9.31 14.71 -11.25
N ARG A 115 -10.16 13.82 -10.71
CA ARG A 115 -11.13 14.15 -9.67
C ARG A 115 -10.79 13.44 -8.38
N THR A 116 -10.64 14.24 -7.32
CA THR A 116 -10.71 13.72 -5.95
C THR A 116 -12.17 13.54 -5.55
N GLN A 117 -12.48 12.46 -4.85
CA GLN A 117 -13.81 12.15 -4.35
C GLN A 117 -13.86 12.40 -2.84
N LYS A 118 -15.00 12.88 -2.33
CA LYS A 118 -15.21 13.07 -0.89
C LYS A 118 -16.13 12.00 -0.33
N TYR A 119 -15.73 11.41 0.80
CA TYR A 119 -16.51 10.44 1.57
C TYR A 119 -16.54 10.89 3.03
N GLY A 120 -17.53 11.73 3.38
CA GLY A 120 -17.56 12.40 4.67
C GLY A 120 -16.32 13.26 4.90
N ALA A 121 -15.53 12.93 5.93
CA ALA A 121 -14.27 13.62 6.25
C ALA A 121 -13.06 13.13 5.44
N TRP A 122 -13.24 12.12 4.58
CA TRP A 122 -12.18 11.56 3.75
C TRP A 122 -12.12 12.23 2.38
N THR A 123 -10.91 12.52 1.93
CA THR A 123 -10.63 12.87 0.53
C THR A 123 -9.90 11.70 -0.12
N VAL A 124 -10.44 11.17 -1.20
CA VAL A 124 -9.92 10.00 -1.92
C VAL A 124 -9.40 10.44 -3.28
N SER A 125 -8.14 10.10 -3.56
CA SER A 125 -7.55 10.16 -4.90
C SER A 125 -7.35 8.74 -5.42
N THR A 126 -7.56 8.55 -6.72
CA THR A 126 -7.40 7.24 -7.38
C THR A 126 -6.53 7.40 -8.61
N GLU A 127 -5.64 6.45 -8.79
CA GLU A 127 -4.77 6.28 -9.94
C GLU A 127 -5.11 4.96 -10.61
N GLU A 128 -5.25 4.99 -11.93
CA GLU A 128 -5.34 3.77 -12.73
C GLU A 128 -3.91 3.36 -13.11
N VAL A 129 -3.53 2.14 -12.72
CA VAL A 129 -2.23 1.55 -13.02
C VAL A 129 -2.43 0.48 -14.09
N GLN A 130 -1.86 0.70 -15.26
CA GLN A 130 -1.94 -0.21 -16.40
C GLN A 130 -0.66 -1.04 -16.50
N TYR A 131 -0.82 -2.34 -16.76
CA TYR A 131 0.29 -3.27 -16.94
C TYR A 131 0.44 -3.64 -18.41
N GLY A 132 1.69 -3.78 -18.86
CA GLY A 132 1.96 -4.19 -20.24
C GLY A 132 1.77 -5.69 -20.46
N THR A 133 1.41 -6.07 -21.68
CA THR A 133 1.45 -7.47 -22.15
C THR A 133 2.74 -7.76 -22.92
N GLN A 134 3.07 -9.03 -23.13
CA GLN A 134 4.26 -9.46 -23.89
C GLN A 134 4.26 -9.04 -25.39
N GLY A 135 3.20 -8.38 -25.88
CA GLY A 135 3.13 -7.81 -27.22
C GLY A 135 3.11 -6.27 -27.27
N GLY A 136 3.35 -5.59 -26.14
CA GLY A 136 3.31 -4.13 -26.05
C GLY A 136 1.90 -3.51 -26.06
N GLY A 137 0.85 -4.32 -26.08
CA GLY A 137 -0.53 -3.87 -25.90
C GLY A 137 -0.91 -3.70 -24.42
N ALA A 138 -2.00 -2.95 -24.18
CA ALA A 138 -2.59 -2.78 -22.85
C ALA A 138 -3.00 -4.14 -22.25
N GLY A 139 -2.51 -4.42 -21.05
CA GLY A 139 -2.86 -5.62 -20.29
C GLY A 139 -4.03 -5.35 -19.35
N PHE A 140 -3.91 -5.85 -18.13
CA PHE A 140 -4.87 -5.57 -17.07
C PHE A 140 -4.53 -4.24 -16.39
N ALA A 141 -5.53 -3.66 -15.71
CA ALA A 141 -5.37 -2.43 -14.95
C ALA A 141 -5.93 -2.60 -13.53
N LEU A 142 -5.37 -1.81 -12.61
CA LEU A 142 -5.83 -1.71 -11.23
C LEU A 142 -6.10 -0.25 -10.87
N ASN A 143 -6.94 -0.06 -9.87
CA ASN A 143 -7.04 1.22 -9.17
C ASN A 143 -6.16 1.19 -7.92
N CYS A 144 -5.19 2.10 -7.84
CA CYS A 144 -4.50 2.44 -6.60
C CYS A 144 -5.14 3.69 -6.00
N ALA A 145 -5.81 3.54 -4.87
CA ALA A 145 -6.49 4.64 -4.21
C ALA A 145 -5.78 5.02 -2.91
N THR A 146 -5.83 6.31 -2.60
CA THR A 146 -5.37 6.86 -1.32
C THR A 146 -6.45 7.74 -0.71
N ALA A 147 -6.91 7.38 0.49
CA ALA A 147 -7.88 8.11 1.28
C ALA A 147 -7.18 8.86 2.41
N ILE A 148 -7.41 10.17 2.54
CA ILE A 148 -6.77 11.01 3.56
C ILE A 148 -7.85 11.70 4.40
N ARG A 149 -7.69 11.65 5.72
CA ARG A 149 -8.49 12.40 6.70
C ARG A 149 -7.55 13.13 7.65
N SER A 150 -7.73 14.43 7.76
CA SER A 150 -6.98 15.29 8.68
C SER A 150 -7.92 15.87 9.74
N THR A 151 -7.46 15.83 10.99
CA THR A 151 -8.16 16.41 12.15
C THR A 151 -7.18 17.29 12.93
N ARG A 152 -7.66 17.98 13.97
CA ARG A 152 -6.78 18.79 14.83
C ARG A 152 -5.74 17.96 15.59
N LYS A 153 -5.96 16.66 15.77
CA LYS A 153 -5.09 15.79 16.57
C LYS A 153 -4.15 14.94 15.71
N ALA A 154 -4.61 14.52 14.54
CA ALA A 154 -3.87 13.61 13.68
C ALA A 154 -4.36 13.66 12.23
N THR A 155 -3.47 13.29 11.32
CA THR A 155 -3.76 12.93 9.93
C THR A 155 -3.57 11.43 9.76
N VAL A 156 -4.50 10.81 9.04
CA VAL A 156 -4.47 9.39 8.66
C VAL A 156 -4.63 9.29 7.15
N ALA A 157 -3.79 8.49 6.52
CA ALA A 157 -3.86 8.15 5.12
C ALA A 157 -3.89 6.63 4.94
N VAL A 158 -4.75 6.15 4.04
CA VAL A 158 -4.94 4.73 3.73
C VAL A 158 -4.73 4.55 2.24
N SER A 159 -3.88 3.63 1.86
CA SER A 159 -3.60 3.30 0.46
C SER A 159 -3.86 1.82 0.21
N GLU A 160 -4.46 1.50 -0.94
CA GLU A 160 -4.69 0.14 -1.43
C GLU A 160 -4.68 0.14 -2.96
N CYS A 161 -4.15 -0.92 -3.58
CA CYS A 161 -4.35 -1.21 -5.00
C CYS A 161 -5.32 -2.38 -5.15
N PHE A 162 -6.35 -2.22 -5.98
CA PHE A 162 -7.44 -3.18 -6.13
C PHE A 162 -8.00 -3.19 -7.57
N PRO A 163 -8.60 -4.30 -8.02
CA PRO A 163 -9.31 -4.34 -9.31
C PRO A 163 -10.54 -3.41 -9.27
N PHE A 164 -11.10 -3.00 -10.42
CA PHE A 164 -12.16 -1.98 -10.47
C PHE A 164 -13.37 -2.26 -9.56
N GLU A 165 -13.70 -3.54 -9.38
CA GLU A 165 -14.79 -4.05 -8.53
C GLU A 165 -14.49 -3.93 -7.03
N GLY A 166 -13.22 -3.77 -6.64
CA GLY A 166 -12.77 -3.70 -5.26
C GLY A 166 -12.99 -2.36 -4.54
N LYS A 167 -13.59 -1.37 -5.21
CA LYS A 167 -13.74 -0.01 -4.70
C LYS A 167 -14.52 0.06 -3.39
N ASP A 168 -15.66 -0.61 -3.30
CA ASP A 168 -16.52 -0.53 -2.11
C ASP A 168 -15.82 -1.11 -0.88
N ARG A 169 -15.07 -2.20 -1.06
CA ARG A 169 -14.23 -2.80 -0.01
C ARG A 169 -13.15 -1.84 0.51
N PHE A 170 -12.58 -1.02 -0.36
CA PHE A 170 -11.63 0.02 0.06
C PHE A 170 -12.32 1.11 0.88
N VAL A 171 -13.53 1.52 0.47
CA VAL A 171 -14.36 2.48 1.22
C VAL A 171 -14.70 1.96 2.60
N ASP A 172 -15.11 0.70 2.72
CA ASP A 172 -15.39 0.06 4.00
C ASP A 172 -14.15 0.02 4.90
N ALA A 173 -12.98 -0.25 4.34
CA ALA A 173 -11.74 -0.34 5.09
C ALA A 173 -11.36 0.99 5.75
N PHE A 174 -11.28 2.10 4.99
CA PHE A 174 -10.94 3.38 5.60
C PHE A 174 -12.08 3.93 6.48
N SER A 175 -13.33 3.56 6.21
CA SER A 175 -14.47 3.93 7.05
C SER A 175 -14.46 3.21 8.41
N SER A 176 -13.87 2.01 8.48
CA SER A 176 -13.72 1.21 9.70
C SER A 176 -12.59 1.65 10.64
N ILE A 177 -11.73 2.59 10.21
CA ILE A 177 -10.61 3.07 11.01
C ILE A 177 -11.11 3.78 12.26
N ARG A 178 -10.81 3.19 13.42
CA ARG A 178 -11.17 3.74 14.73
C ARG A 178 -10.45 5.06 14.94
N GLY A 179 -11.20 6.09 15.31
CA GLY A 179 -10.69 7.26 16.04
C GLY A 179 -9.56 8.05 15.37
N GLY A 180 -9.94 9.11 14.67
CA GLY A 180 -9.11 10.31 14.57
C GLY A 180 -9.78 11.51 15.24
N ALA A 181 -10.58 11.31 16.30
CA ALA A 181 -11.35 12.36 16.97
C ALA A 181 -10.67 12.85 18.25
#